data_AF-A0A497U6B9-F1
#
_entry.id   AF-A0A497U6B9-F1
#
_cell.length_a   1.000
_cell.length_b   1.000
_cell.length_c   1.000
_cell.angle_alpha   90.00
_cell.angle_beta   90.00
_cell.angle_gamma   90.00
#
_symmetry.space_group_name_H-M   'P 1'
#
loop_
_entity.id
_entity.type
_entity.pdbx_description
1 polymer ?
#
loop_
_entity_poly.entity_id
_entity_poly.type
_entity_poly.pdbx_seq_one_letter_code
_entity_poly.pdbx_strand_id
1 'polypeptide(L)'
;MKRLSLIIIFAFAFAACDKDDGKSIVDCLGESLFLNAHHSISSENPMQVNYSVTYEGSHTLNNTVKWDFGDGTQQTVTSTEVSHTYSQPGNYTATASVKVSVNGATCSSDLHEHVTIQ
;
A
#
# COMPACT_ATOMS: atom_id res chain seq x y z
N MET A 1 21.26 52.90 5.20
CA MET A 1 22.09 51.91 4.48
C MET A 1 21.73 50.52 4.97
N LYS A 2 21.54 49.59 4.02
CA LYS A 2 21.45 48.12 4.13
C LYS A 2 20.17 47.49 4.71
N ARG A 3 19.52 46.77 3.80
CA ARG A 3 18.44 45.79 3.98
C ARG A 3 19.01 44.53 4.65
N LEU A 4 18.22 43.85 5.47
CA LEU A 4 18.36 42.40 5.65
C LEU A 4 17.03 41.78 6.09
N SER A 5 16.43 41.02 5.19
CA SER A 5 15.24 40.19 5.42
C SER A 5 15.58 39.10 6.44
N LEU A 6 14.78 38.98 7.51
CA LEU A 6 14.83 37.85 8.43
C LEU A 6 13.97 36.72 7.85
N ILE A 7 14.60 35.74 7.21
CA ILE A 7 13.98 34.45 6.90
C ILE A 7 14.07 33.62 8.19
N ILE A 8 12.92 33.35 8.80
CA ILE A 8 12.81 32.40 9.92
C ILE A 8 12.99 31.01 9.32
N ILE A 9 14.22 30.50 9.35
CA ILE A 9 14.53 29.11 9.06
C ILE A 9 13.96 28.31 10.23
N PHE A 10 12.85 27.62 9.98
CA PHE A 10 12.32 26.61 10.88
C PHE A 10 13.38 25.51 10.94
N ALA A 11 14.18 25.52 12.00
CA ALA A 11 15.19 24.51 12.27
C ALA A 11 14.47 23.19 12.56
N PHE A 12 14.13 22.44 11.50
CA PHE A 12 13.99 21.00 11.61
C PHE A 12 15.37 20.50 12.01
N ALA A 13 15.48 20.11 13.28
CA ALA A 13 16.63 19.42 13.79
C ALA A 13 16.76 18.12 13.01
N PHE A 14 17.53 18.15 11.92
CA PHE A 14 18.11 16.97 11.32
C PHE A 14 19.12 16.44 12.34
N ALA A 15 18.61 15.58 13.23
CA ALA A 15 19.46 14.71 14.02
C ALA A 15 20.34 13.92 13.05
N ALA A 16 21.63 13.92 13.34
CA ALA A 16 22.72 13.26 12.64
C ALA A 16 22.28 11.97 11.93
N CYS A 17 22.41 11.95 10.60
CA CYS A 17 22.25 10.76 9.79
C CYS A 17 23.51 9.90 9.94
N ASP A 18 23.44 8.90 10.81
CA ASP A 18 24.47 7.88 10.94
C ASP A 18 24.44 6.96 9.71
N LYS A 19 25.63 6.56 9.26
CA LYS A 19 25.81 5.79 8.03
C LYS A 19 25.47 4.32 8.28
N ASP A 20 24.21 3.95 8.05
CA ASP A 20 23.76 2.86 7.16
C ASP A 20 22.28 2.45 7.33
N ASP A 21 21.56 3.07 8.27
CA ASP A 21 20.16 2.67 8.54
C ASP A 21 19.12 3.59 7.84
N GLY A 22 19.56 4.74 7.32
CA GLY A 22 18.69 5.75 6.70
C GLY A 22 18.37 5.54 5.22
N LYS A 23 19.06 4.62 4.52
CA LYS A 23 18.76 4.29 3.11
C LYS A 23 17.52 3.42 3.01
N SER A 24 17.38 2.45 3.92
CA SER A 24 16.30 1.46 3.88
C SER A 24 14.90 2.08 4.05
N ILE A 25 14.76 3.13 4.88
CA ILE A 25 13.48 3.82 5.08
C ILE A 25 13.12 4.68 3.85
N VAL A 26 14.10 5.35 3.24
CA VAL A 26 13.88 6.16 2.03
C VAL A 26 13.58 5.26 0.82
N ASP A 27 14.26 4.12 0.73
CA ASP A 27 14.02 3.12 -0.30
C ASP A 27 12.58 2.56 -0.20
N CYS A 28 12.10 2.24 1.00
CA CYS A 28 10.73 1.74 1.18
C CYS A 28 9.63 2.74 0.81
N LEU A 29 9.81 4.03 1.12
CA LEU A 29 8.80 5.05 0.83
C LEU A 29 8.63 5.27 -0.68
N GLY A 30 9.68 5.07 -1.48
CA GLY A 30 9.60 5.12 -2.94
C GLY A 30 8.79 3.96 -3.52
N GLU A 31 8.97 2.75 -2.97
CA GLU A 31 8.35 1.55 -3.53
C GLU A 31 6.83 1.48 -3.38
N SER A 32 6.28 2.14 -2.35
CA SER A 32 4.83 2.23 -2.17
C SER A 32 4.13 2.92 -3.34
N LEU A 33 4.81 3.79 -4.09
CA LEU A 33 4.23 4.52 -5.24
C LEU A 33 4.05 3.65 -6.48
N PHE A 34 4.74 2.51 -6.56
CA PHE A 34 4.63 1.58 -7.69
C PHE A 34 3.64 0.44 -7.44
N LEU A 35 3.04 0.41 -6.26
CA LEU A 35 2.02 -0.55 -5.88
C LEU A 35 0.64 0.00 -6.20
N ASN A 36 -0.16 -0.81 -6.88
CA ASN A 36 -1.56 -0.49 -7.16
C ASN A 36 -2.42 -1.69 -6.78
N ALA A 37 -3.59 -1.42 -6.23
CA ALA A 37 -4.65 -2.41 -6.11
C ALA A 37 -5.70 -2.10 -7.18
N HIS A 38 -6.35 -3.15 -7.66
CA HIS A 38 -7.46 -3.03 -8.61
C HIS A 38 -8.59 -3.92 -8.12
N HIS A 39 -9.81 -3.52 -8.46
CA HIS A 39 -11.00 -4.33 -8.22
C HIS A 39 -11.88 -4.41 -9.47
N SER A 40 -12.64 -5.50 -9.56
CA SER A 40 -13.71 -5.64 -10.55
C SER A 40 -14.85 -6.45 -9.94
N ILE A 41 -16.09 -6.01 -10.17
CA ILE A 41 -17.28 -6.74 -9.76
C ILE A 41 -17.52 -7.87 -10.78
N SER A 42 -17.78 -9.08 -10.30
CA SER A 42 -18.05 -10.23 -11.16
C SER A 42 -19.33 -10.02 -11.97
N SER A 43 -19.27 -10.30 -13.27
CA SER A 43 -20.44 -10.26 -14.15
C SER A 43 -21.45 -11.38 -13.87
N GLU A 44 -21.02 -12.45 -13.19
CA GLU A 44 -21.86 -13.61 -12.86
C GLU A 44 -22.50 -13.49 -11.48
N ASN A 45 -21.85 -12.76 -10.56
CA ASN A 45 -22.31 -12.56 -9.20
C ASN A 45 -21.98 -11.13 -8.72
N PRO A 46 -22.97 -10.21 -8.67
CA PRO A 46 -22.76 -8.83 -8.20
C PRO A 46 -22.25 -8.70 -6.75
N MET A 47 -22.38 -9.76 -5.94
CA MET A 47 -21.84 -9.81 -4.58
C MET A 47 -20.37 -10.23 -4.54
N GLN A 48 -19.81 -10.71 -5.64
CA GLN A 48 -18.43 -11.14 -5.73
C GLN A 48 -17.56 -10.06 -6.37
N VAL A 49 -16.45 -9.73 -5.70
CA VAL A 49 -15.42 -8.83 -6.21
C VAL A 49 -14.12 -9.60 -6.38
N ASN A 50 -13.50 -9.42 -7.55
CA ASN A 50 -12.15 -9.89 -7.83
C ASN A 50 -11.18 -8.74 -7.59
N TYR A 51 -10.17 -8.98 -6.78
CA TYR A 51 -9.10 -8.04 -6.47
C TYR A 51 -7.79 -8.51 -7.05
N SER A 52 -6.94 -7.55 -7.44
CA SER A 52 -5.57 -7.81 -7.81
C SER A 52 -4.63 -6.73 -7.28
N VAL A 53 -3.38 -7.12 -7.04
CA VAL A 53 -2.27 -6.21 -6.76
C VAL A 53 -1.32 -6.22 -7.95
N THR A 54 -0.92 -5.03 -8.42
CA THR A 54 0.17 -4.87 -9.38
C THR A 54 1.33 -4.11 -8.74
N TYR A 55 2.53 -4.45 -9.17
CA TYR A 55 3.75 -3.77 -8.75
C TYR A 55 4.61 -3.48 -9.98
N GLU A 56 4.91 -2.21 -10.20
CA GLU A 56 5.64 -1.71 -11.38
C GLU A 56 7.06 -1.24 -11.06
N GLY A 57 7.51 -1.45 -9.82
CA GLY A 57 8.85 -1.08 -9.39
C GLY A 57 9.91 -2.10 -9.81
N SER A 58 11.17 -1.79 -9.52
CA SER A 58 12.32 -2.62 -9.93
C SER A 58 12.70 -3.73 -8.96
N HIS A 59 11.99 -3.84 -7.83
CA HIS A 59 12.31 -4.81 -6.78
C HIS A 59 11.42 -6.06 -6.84
N THR A 60 11.43 -6.88 -5.79
CA THR A 60 10.68 -8.13 -5.74
C THR A 60 9.47 -7.98 -4.86
N LEU A 61 8.27 -8.05 -5.46
CA LEU A 61 7.03 -8.21 -4.72
C LEU A 61 6.98 -9.60 -4.07
N ASN A 62 6.63 -9.66 -2.79
CA ASN A 62 6.24 -10.90 -2.13
C ASN A 62 4.78 -11.21 -2.47
N ASN A 63 4.55 -12.33 -3.13
CA ASN A 63 3.21 -12.75 -3.55
C ASN A 63 2.31 -13.21 -2.39
N THR A 64 2.79 -13.16 -1.14
CA THR A 64 1.95 -13.40 0.04
C THR A 64 1.25 -12.09 0.42
N VAL A 65 -0.04 -12.00 0.09
CA VAL A 65 -0.88 -10.83 0.36
C VAL A 65 -1.87 -11.17 1.47
N LYS A 66 -1.98 -10.29 2.46
CA LYS A 66 -3.05 -10.34 3.46
C LYS A 66 -4.14 -9.35 3.06
N TRP A 67 -5.36 -9.84 2.94
CA TRP A 67 -6.55 -9.05 2.65
C TRP A 67 -7.42 -8.92 3.89
N ASP A 68 -7.91 -7.71 4.13
CA ASP A 68 -9.08 -7.42 4.97
C ASP A 68 -10.14 -6.82 4.07
N PHE A 69 -11.31 -7.47 3.94
CA PHE A 69 -12.33 -7.02 3.00
C PHE A 69 -13.24 -5.94 3.58
N GLY A 70 -13.05 -5.53 4.83
CA GLY A 70 -13.84 -4.47 5.48
C GLY A 70 -15.24 -4.91 5.93
N ASP A 71 -15.63 -6.17 5.68
CA ASP A 71 -16.87 -6.80 6.17
C ASP A 71 -16.63 -7.68 7.42
N GLY A 72 -15.41 -7.63 7.97
CA GLY A 72 -14.96 -8.44 9.10
C GLY A 72 -14.29 -9.76 8.69
N THR A 73 -14.24 -10.08 7.40
CA THR A 73 -13.50 -11.23 6.88
C THR A 73 -12.08 -10.85 6.46
N GLN A 74 -11.13 -11.76 6.72
CA GLN A 74 -9.73 -11.61 6.36
C GLN A 74 -9.21 -12.90 5.71
N GLN A 75 -8.28 -12.76 4.77
CA GLN A 75 -7.69 -13.88 4.06
C GLN A 75 -6.22 -13.61 3.76
N THR A 76 -5.37 -14.63 3.92
CA THR A 76 -3.97 -14.57 3.44
C THR A 76 -3.83 -15.52 2.26
N VAL A 77 -3.33 -15.02 1.14
CA VAL A 77 -3.12 -15.81 -0.09
C VAL A 77 -1.68 -15.69 -0.57
N THR A 78 -1.16 -16.76 -1.19
CA THR A 78 0.11 -16.74 -1.93
C THR A 78 -0.15 -16.50 -3.43
N SER A 79 -0.85 -15.41 -3.71
CA SER A 79 -1.25 -14.95 -5.04
C SER A 79 -1.45 -13.44 -4.97
N THR A 80 -1.18 -12.73 -6.06
CA THR A 80 -1.52 -11.30 -6.19
C THR A 80 -3.01 -11.07 -6.50
N GLU A 81 -3.75 -12.14 -6.79
CA GLU A 81 -5.17 -12.13 -7.10
C GLU A 81 -5.98 -12.90 -6.06
N VAL A 82 -7.17 -12.39 -5.73
CA VAL A 82 -8.13 -13.04 -4.84
C VAL A 82 -9.55 -12.66 -5.24
N SER A 83 -10.53 -13.53 -4.99
CA SER A 83 -11.95 -13.17 -5.07
C SER A 83 -12.59 -13.26 -3.69
N HIS A 84 -13.52 -12.36 -3.42
CA HIS A 84 -14.29 -12.33 -2.18
C HIS A 84 -15.76 -12.11 -2.47
N THR A 85 -16.64 -12.81 -1.74
CA THR A 85 -18.08 -12.65 -1.86
C THR A 85 -18.62 -11.99 -0.61
N TYR A 86 -19.19 -10.79 -0.76
CA TYR A 86 -19.83 -10.06 0.32
C TYR A 86 -21.20 -10.66 0.65
N SER A 87 -21.52 -10.77 1.93
CA SER A 87 -22.79 -11.34 2.38
C SER A 87 -23.97 -10.35 2.34
N GLN A 88 -23.68 -9.05 2.29
CA GLN A 88 -24.68 -7.97 2.32
C GLN A 88 -24.27 -6.85 1.37
N PRO A 89 -25.23 -6.14 0.75
CA PRO A 89 -24.96 -4.89 0.05
C PRO A 89 -24.43 -3.81 1.00
N GLY A 90 -23.54 -2.96 0.51
CA GLY A 90 -22.89 -1.96 1.34
C GLY A 90 -21.68 -1.31 0.68
N ASN A 91 -21.07 -0.37 1.40
CA ASN A 91 -19.79 0.22 1.02
C ASN A 91 -18.71 -0.38 1.90
N TYR A 92 -17.65 -0.91 1.28
CA TYR A 92 -16.56 -1.56 1.97
C TYR A 92 -15.22 -0.93 1.55
N THR A 93 -14.23 -1.02 2.44
CA THR A 93 -12.85 -0.66 2.15
C THR A 93 -12.01 -1.91 2.27
N ALA A 94 -11.73 -2.55 1.14
CA ALA A 94 -10.83 -3.68 1.10
C ALA A 94 -9.38 -3.19 1.23
N THR A 95 -8.59 -3.82 2.08
CA THR A 95 -7.19 -3.47 2.36
C THR A 95 -6.29 -4.65 2.03
N ALA A 96 -5.31 -4.45 1.15
CA ALA A 96 -4.24 -5.40 0.87
C ALA A 96 -2.95 -4.98 1.56
N SER A 97 -2.50 -5.77 2.53
CA SER A 97 -1.16 -5.65 3.13
C SER A 97 -0.18 -6.48 2.31
N VAL A 98 0.74 -5.79 1.65
CA VAL A 98 1.75 -6.36 0.74
C VAL A 98 3.16 -6.09 1.25
N LYS A 99 4.12 -6.91 0.79
CA LYS A 99 5.53 -6.74 1.13
C LYS A 99 6.40 -6.73 -0.10
N VAL A 100 7.35 -5.81 -0.17
CA VAL A 100 8.36 -5.72 -1.24
C VAL A 100 9.74 -5.88 -0.62
N SER A 101 10.56 -6.74 -1.22
CA SER A 101 11.95 -6.96 -0.80
C SER A 101 12.88 -5.99 -1.53
N VAL A 102 13.45 -5.03 -0.80
CA VAL A 102 14.24 -3.92 -1.33
C VAL A 102 15.63 -3.98 -0.73
N ASN A 103 16.65 -4.29 -1.53
CA ASN A 103 18.06 -4.33 -1.09
C ASN A 103 18.31 -5.15 0.19
N GLY A 104 17.55 -6.23 0.42
CA GLY A 104 17.64 -7.08 1.61
C GLY A 104 16.75 -6.64 2.79
N ALA A 105 16.11 -5.47 2.70
CA ALA A 105 15.05 -5.05 3.60
C ALA A 105 13.68 -5.52 3.10
N THR A 106 12.69 -5.56 4.00
CA THR A 106 11.28 -5.84 3.66
C THR A 106 10.43 -4.62 3.96
N CYS A 107 9.90 -4.00 2.91
CA CYS A 107 9.00 -2.87 2.99
C CYS A 107 7.56 -3.38 3.02
N SER A 108 6.75 -2.92 3.97
CA SER A 108 5.32 -3.26 4.02
C SER A 108 4.49 -2.07 3.55
N SER A 109 3.40 -2.33 2.85
CA SER A 109 2.47 -1.29 2.39
C SER A 109 1.04 -1.80 2.45
N ASP A 110 0.11 -0.90 2.75
CA ASP A 110 -1.32 -1.17 2.74
C ASP A 110 -1.95 -0.41 1.56
N LEU A 111 -2.65 -1.14 0.71
CA LEU A 111 -3.39 -0.60 -0.44
C LEU A 111 -4.88 -0.68 -0.12
N HIS A 112 -5.62 0.39 -0.40
CA HIS A 112 -7.05 0.48 -0.06
C HIS A 112 -7.90 0.61 -1.32
N GLU A 113 -8.87 -0.28 -1.47
CA GLU A 113 -9.87 -0.26 -2.53
C GLU A 113 -11.26 0.00 -1.93
N HIS A 114 -11.91 1.07 -2.39
CA HIS A 114 -13.29 1.35 -2.05
C HIS A 114 -14.21 0.66 -3.04
N VAL A 115 -15.11 -0.19 -2.53
CA VAL A 115 -16.07 -0.92 -3.35
C VAL A 115 -17.49 -0.69 -2.84
N THR A 116 -18.43 -0.56 -3.78
CA THR A 116 -19.86 -0.45 -3.50
C THR A 116 -20.56 -1.69 -4.03
N ILE A 117 -21.17 -2.44 -3.13
CA ILE A 117 -21.89 -3.68 -3.40
C ILE A 117 -23.39 -3.37 -3.40
N GLN A 118 -24.11 -3.81 -4.43
CA GLN A 118 -25.53 -3.47 -4.69
C GLN A 118 -26.35 -4.73 -4.94
#